data_AF-K7KZJ4-F1
#
_entry.id   AF-K7KZJ4-F1
#
_cell.length_a   1.000
_cell.length_b   1.000
_cell.length_c   1.000
_cell.angle_alpha   90.00
_cell.angle_beta   90.00
_cell.angle_gamma   90.00
#
_symmetry.space_group_name_H-M   'P 1'
#
loop_
_entity.id
_entity.type
_entity.pdbx_description
1 polymer ?
#
loop_
_entity_poly.entity_id
_entity_poly.type
_entity_poly.pdbx_seq_one_letter_code
_entity_poly.pdbx_strand_id
1 'polypeptide(L)'
;MKMIRILFIFALLSFTSHASNVNDFCVADLKGPDSPTGYHCKPPKTVTSHDFVFHLGPGNTSNVFKSAITSAFVKDFPAVNGLSLSVARIDIAQGWSGSNAHTSWCQ
;
A
#
# COMPACT_ATOMS: atom_id res chain seq x y z
N MET A 1 -46.03 1.45 19.23
CA MET A 1 -44.91 0.53 18.89
C MET A 1 -44.04 0.96 17.72
N LYS A 2 -44.52 1.71 16.70
CA LYS A 2 -43.66 2.12 15.56
C LYS A 2 -42.54 3.08 15.96
N MET A 3 -42.81 4.06 16.84
CA MET A 3 -41.82 5.06 17.28
C MET A 3 -40.71 4.44 18.15
N ILE A 4 -41.03 3.49 19.04
CA ILE A 4 -40.01 2.82 19.87
C ILE A 4 -39.07 1.94 19.03
N ARG A 5 -39.57 1.32 17.96
CA ARG A 5 -38.71 0.58 17.00
C ARG A 5 -37.73 1.51 16.28
N ILE A 6 -38.17 2.71 15.89
CA ILE A 6 -37.31 3.71 15.23
C ILE A 6 -36.23 4.22 16.20
N LEU A 7 -36.58 4.52 17.45
CA LEU A 7 -35.62 4.95 18.47
C LEU A 7 -34.54 3.88 18.71
N PHE A 8 -34.94 2.61 18.79
CA PHE A 8 -34.02 1.49 19.00
C PHE A 8 -33.07 1.30 17.82
N ILE A 9 -33.57 1.40 16.58
CA ILE A 9 -32.74 1.35 15.37
C ILE A 9 -31.76 2.53 15.34
N PHE A 10 -32.22 3.75 15.67
CA PHE A 10 -31.37 4.94 15.70
C PHE A 10 -30.26 4.82 16.75
N ALA A 11 -30.57 4.30 17.94
CA ALA A 11 -29.58 4.03 18.97
C ALA A 11 -28.55 3.01 18.48
N LEU A 12 -29.00 1.89 17.88
CA LEU A 12 -28.11 0.86 17.35
C LEU A 12 -27.18 1.41 16.26
N LEU A 13 -27.71 2.20 15.32
CA LEU A 13 -26.91 2.88 14.30
C LEU A 13 -25.88 3.83 14.92
N SER A 14 -26.29 4.59 15.95
CA SER A 14 -25.40 5.53 16.67
C SER A 14 -24.21 4.82 17.34
N PHE A 15 -24.43 3.64 17.93
CA PHE A 15 -23.36 2.83 18.50
C PHE A 15 -22.36 2.33 17.44
N THR A 16 -22.86 1.94 16.26
CA THR A 16 -22.00 1.50 15.14
C THR A 16 -21.25 2.64 14.46
N SER A 17 -21.71 3.89 14.61
CA SER A 17 -21.06 5.08 14.04
C SER A 17 -19.88 5.61 14.86
N HIS A 18 -19.34 4.84 15.82
CA HIS A 18 -17.90 4.92 16.07
C HIS A 18 -17.21 4.40 14.81
N ALA A 19 -17.22 5.22 13.76
CA ALA A 19 -16.35 5.04 12.62
C ALA A 19 -14.96 4.98 13.23
N SER A 20 -14.47 3.74 13.33
CA SER A 20 -13.08 3.39 13.52
C SER A 20 -12.26 4.45 12.80
N ASN A 21 -11.60 5.32 13.56
CA ASN A 21 -10.43 6.10 13.16
C ASN A 21 -10.17 5.98 11.66
N VAL A 22 -10.95 6.74 10.88
CA VAL A 22 -11.05 6.61 9.42
C VAL A 22 -9.64 6.69 8.88
N ASN A 23 -9.06 5.53 8.57
CA ASN A 23 -7.66 5.28 8.25
C ASN A 23 -6.75 6.52 8.39
N ASP A 24 -6.46 6.94 9.62
CA ASP A 24 -5.28 7.78 9.84
C ASP A 24 -4.12 6.93 9.33
N PHE A 25 -3.58 7.36 8.19
CA PHE A 25 -2.46 6.77 7.46
C PHE A 25 -1.52 5.92 8.34
N CYS A 26 -1.20 4.71 7.88
CA CYS A 26 -0.22 3.86 8.53
C CYS A 26 1.07 3.85 7.72
N VAL A 27 2.01 4.74 8.05
CA VAL A 27 3.37 4.63 7.51
C VAL A 27 4.12 3.59 8.33
N ALA A 28 4.67 2.55 7.68
CA ALA A 28 5.46 1.53 8.37
C ALA A 28 6.63 2.12 9.16
N ASP A 29 6.77 1.72 10.41
CA ASP A 29 8.01 1.86 11.17
C ASP A 29 8.93 0.66 10.91
N LEU A 30 9.83 0.81 9.94
CA LEU A 30 10.79 -0.24 9.56
C LEU A 30 11.87 -0.50 10.62
N LYS A 31 11.93 0.28 11.71
CA LYS A 31 12.83 0.02 12.85
C LYS A 31 12.26 -1.02 13.82
N GLY A 32 10.95 -1.22 13.79
CA GLY A 32 10.26 -2.21 14.61
C GLY A 32 10.21 -3.60 13.96
N PRO A 33 9.75 -4.62 14.71
CA PRO A 33 9.48 -5.94 14.13
C PRO A 33 8.34 -5.86 13.12
N ASP A 34 8.40 -6.73 12.10
CA ASP A 34 7.24 -7.02 11.26
C ASP A 34 6.25 -7.91 12.00
N SER A 35 5.00 -7.91 11.53
CA SER A 35 3.94 -8.79 11.98
C SER A 35 3.30 -9.47 10.77
N PRO A 36 2.54 -10.57 10.96
CA PRO A 36 1.81 -11.20 9.86
C PRO A 36 0.83 -10.26 9.13
N THR A 37 0.43 -9.15 9.77
CA THR A 37 -0.45 -8.12 9.18
C THR A 37 0.30 -6.90 8.65
N GLY A 38 1.64 -6.94 8.58
CA GLY A 38 2.49 -5.84 8.14
C GLY A 38 3.29 -5.21 9.28
N TYR A 39 3.80 -4.00 9.07
CA TYR A 39 4.58 -3.27 10.07
C TYR A 39 3.68 -2.48 11.03
N HIS A 40 4.18 -2.21 12.23
CA HIS A 40 3.57 -1.21 13.10
C HIS A 40 3.63 0.18 12.46
N CYS A 41 2.61 1.01 12.71
CA CYS A 41 2.59 2.38 12.20
C CYS A 41 3.54 3.28 13.00
N LYS A 42 4.22 4.20 12.31
CA LYS A 42 4.87 5.35 12.96
C LYS A 42 3.84 6.12 13.80
N PRO A 43 4.25 6.74 14.93
CA PRO A 43 3.39 7.67 15.65
C PRO A 43 2.89 8.80 14.70
N PRO A 44 1.61 9.18 14.73
CA PRO A 44 1.08 10.20 13.80
C PRO A 44 1.85 11.53 13.83
N LYS A 45 2.44 11.87 14.99
CA LYS A 45 3.26 13.09 15.17
C LYS A 45 4.59 13.08 14.41
N THR A 46 5.06 11.92 13.94
CA THR A 46 6.31 11.79 13.19
C THR A 46 6.10 11.57 11.70
N VAL A 47 4.85 11.36 11.27
CA VAL A 47 4.49 11.23 9.87
C VAL A 47 4.44 12.61 9.22
N THR A 48 5.02 12.70 8.02
CA THR A 48 5.07 13.93 7.22
C THR A 48 4.60 13.64 5.79
N SER A 49 4.34 14.70 5.01
CA SER A 49 4.02 14.55 3.58
C SER A 49 5.12 13.85 2.78
N HIS A 50 6.38 13.93 3.23
CA HIS A 50 7.52 13.25 2.58
C HIS A 50 7.43 11.72 2.66
N ASP A 51 6.73 11.16 3.65
CA ASP A 51 6.53 9.71 3.74
C ASP A 51 5.69 9.18 2.57
N PHE A 52 4.93 10.03 1.88
CA PHE A 52 4.02 9.70 0.77
C PHE A 52 4.58 10.04 -0.61
N VAL A 53 5.83 10.49 -0.69
CA VAL A 53 6.51 10.78 -1.96
C VAL A 53 7.51 9.68 -2.26
N PHE A 54 7.32 8.99 -3.38
CA PHE A 54 8.22 7.92 -3.82
C PHE A 54 8.41 7.96 -5.33
N HIS A 55 9.65 7.72 -5.79
CA HIS A 55 10.02 7.76 -7.20
C HIS A 55 10.71 6.47 -7.63
N LEU A 56 10.27 5.92 -8.76
CA LEU A 56 10.97 4.83 -9.45
C LEU A 56 11.75 5.38 -10.64
N GLY A 57 13.08 5.25 -10.58
CA GLY A 57 13.97 5.57 -11.69
C GLY A 57 13.87 4.56 -12.85
N PRO A 58 14.38 4.89 -14.04
CA PRO A 58 14.44 3.95 -15.16
C PRO A 58 15.37 2.78 -14.82
N GLY A 59 14.92 1.56 -15.14
CA GLY A 59 15.74 0.36 -15.04
C GLY A 59 16.72 0.20 -16.22
N ASN A 60 17.80 -0.55 -16.00
CA ASN A 60 18.80 -0.81 -17.03
C ASN A 60 18.33 -1.85 -18.06
N THR A 61 17.94 -1.40 -19.25
CA THR A 61 17.52 -2.25 -20.37
C THR A 61 18.69 -2.76 -21.25
N SER A 62 19.96 -2.51 -20.87
CA SER A 62 21.16 -3.00 -21.58
C SER A 62 21.45 -4.47 -21.26
N ASN A 63 20.42 -5.31 -21.30
CA ASN A 63 20.49 -6.74 -21.06
C ASN A 63 19.88 -7.51 -22.24
N VAL A 64 20.03 -8.84 -22.24
CA VAL A 64 19.56 -9.72 -23.34
C VAL A 64 18.05 -9.64 -23.58
N PHE A 65 17.26 -9.30 -22.56
CA PHE A 65 15.81 -9.20 -22.65
C PHE A 65 15.35 -7.81 -23.12
N LYS A 66 16.23 -6.81 -23.17
CA LYS A 66 15.86 -5.42 -23.51
C LYS A 66 14.75 -4.86 -22.62
N SER A 67 14.64 -5.34 -21.38
CA SER A 67 13.63 -4.90 -20.42
C SER A 67 14.20 -4.81 -19.01
N ALA A 68 13.64 -3.96 -18.16
CA ALA A 68 13.98 -3.86 -16.75
C ALA A 68 12.74 -3.66 -15.90
N ILE A 69 12.82 -4.13 -14.67
CA ILE A 69 11.73 -4.09 -13.70
C ILE A 69 12.29 -3.43 -12.45
N THR A 70 11.56 -2.45 -11.91
CA THR A 70 11.85 -1.89 -10.59
C THR A 70 10.56 -1.88 -9.80
N SER A 71 10.51 -2.68 -8.74
CA SER A 71 9.37 -2.76 -7.82
C SER A 71 9.68 -2.02 -6.52
N ALA A 72 8.62 -1.63 -5.83
CA ALA A 72 8.68 -1.09 -4.49
C ALA A 72 7.51 -1.64 -3.67
N PHE A 73 7.85 -2.22 -2.52
CA PHE A 73 6.92 -2.72 -1.52
C PHE A 73 7.01 -1.87 -0.25
N VAL A 74 6.36 -2.28 0.84
CA VAL A 74 6.36 -1.54 2.11
C VAL A 74 7.77 -1.23 2.65
N LYS A 75 8.77 -2.07 2.37
CA LYS A 75 10.17 -1.82 2.75
C LYS A 75 10.80 -0.66 1.98
N ASP A 76 10.37 -0.43 0.74
CA ASP A 76 10.89 0.63 -0.13
C ASP A 76 10.02 1.90 -0.04
N PHE A 77 8.70 1.71 0.09
CA PHE A 77 7.70 2.76 0.22
C PHE A 77 6.80 2.51 1.46
N PRO A 78 7.25 2.90 2.67
CA PRO A 78 6.57 2.63 3.94
C PRO A 78 5.12 3.09 4.03
N ALA A 79 4.72 4.10 3.27
CA ALA A 79 3.36 4.64 3.30
C ALA A 79 2.28 3.69 2.75
N VAL A 80 2.64 2.63 2.02
CA VAL A 80 1.67 1.63 1.51
C VAL A 80 1.36 0.50 2.50
N ASN A 81 1.88 0.58 3.73
CA ASN A 81 1.69 -0.44 4.75
C ASN A 81 0.21 -0.67 5.08
N GLY A 82 -0.23 -1.94 5.05
CA GLY A 82 -1.61 -2.32 5.32
C GLY A 82 -2.63 -1.95 4.24
N LEU A 83 -2.20 -1.34 3.12
CA LEU A 83 -3.10 -0.96 2.01
C LEU A 83 -3.21 -2.05 0.93
N SER A 84 -2.44 -3.13 1.03
CA SER A 84 -2.31 -4.15 -0.02
C SER A 84 -1.91 -3.54 -1.38
N LEU A 85 -1.15 -2.44 -1.35
CA LEU A 85 -0.62 -1.79 -2.54
C LEU A 85 0.89 -2.06 -2.66
N SER A 86 1.33 -2.22 -3.90
CA SER A 86 2.73 -2.19 -4.33
C SER A 86 2.81 -1.46 -5.66
N VAL A 87 4.01 -1.02 -6.04
CA VAL A 87 4.21 -0.34 -7.32
C VAL A 87 5.37 -0.99 -8.07
N ALA A 88 5.23 -1.12 -9.38
CA ALA A 88 6.30 -1.56 -10.25
C ALA A 88 6.36 -0.69 -11.50
N ARG A 89 7.58 -0.36 -11.91
CA ARG A 89 7.92 0.29 -13.17
C ARG A 89 8.56 -0.76 -14.08
N ILE A 90 8.10 -0.80 -15.33
CA ILE A 90 8.65 -1.65 -16.38
C ILE A 90 9.20 -0.75 -17.46
N ASP A 91 10.50 -0.85 -17.72
CA ASP A 91 11.17 -0.16 -18.82
C ASP A 91 11.46 -1.17 -19.93
N ILE A 92 11.09 -0.84 -21.16
CA ILE A 92 11.20 -1.72 -22.33
C ILE A 92 11.96 -0.96 -23.42
N ALA A 93 13.05 -1.53 -23.90
CA ALA A 93 13.80 -1.02 -25.04
C ALA A 93 13.36 -1.70 -26.35
N GLN A 94 13.71 -1.06 -27.47
CA GLN A 94 13.45 -1.61 -28.79
C GLN A 94 14.12 -2.98 -28.96
N GLY A 95 13.41 -3.91 -29.61
CA GLY A 95 13.88 -5.29 -29.79
C GLY A 95 13.55 -6.23 -28.63
N TRP A 96 12.67 -5.83 -27.71
CA TRP A 96 12.12 -6.73 -26.69
C TRP A 96 11.45 -7.95 -27.33
N SER A 97 11.99 -9.13 -27.05
CA SER A 97 11.41 -10.42 -27.40
C SER A 97 10.64 -10.93 -26.17
N GLY A 98 9.36 -10.59 -26.07
CA GLY A 98 8.53 -10.70 -24.85
C GLY A 98 8.20 -12.11 -24.34
N SER A 99 9.18 -12.99 -24.15
CA SER A 99 8.95 -14.35 -23.67
C SER A 99 8.87 -14.52 -22.14
N ASN A 100 9.09 -13.48 -21.33
CA ASN A 100 9.23 -13.64 -19.86
C ASN A 100 8.50 -12.63 -18.96
N ALA A 101 7.57 -11.82 -19.48
CA ALA A 101 6.88 -10.82 -18.64
C ALA A 101 5.73 -11.37 -17.76
N HIS A 102 5.46 -12.67 -17.71
CA HIS A 102 4.19 -13.16 -17.13
C HIS A 102 4.27 -13.83 -15.75
N THR A 103 5.43 -14.18 -15.17
CA THR A 103 5.44 -15.16 -14.05
C THR A 103 6.06 -14.75 -12.72
N SER A 104 6.57 -13.52 -12.52
CA SER A 104 7.17 -13.13 -11.22
C SER A 104 6.44 -12.03 -10.45
N TRP A 105 5.21 -11.68 -10.85
CA TRP A 105 4.57 -10.41 -10.44
C TRP A 105 3.60 -10.48 -9.25
N CYS A 106 3.22 -11.68 -8.81
CA CYS A 106 2.24 -11.89 -7.73
C CYS A 106 2.76 -12.89 -6.68
N GLN A 107 3.97 -12.69 -6.16
CA GLN A 107 4.45 -13.36 -4.95
C GLN A 107 4.73 -12.35 -3.84
#